data_AF-A0A947SA84-F1
#
_entry.id   AF-A0A947SA84-F1
#
_cell.length_a   1.000
_cell.length_b   1.000
_cell.length_c   1.000
_cell.angle_alpha   90.00
_cell.angle_beta   90.00
_cell.angle_gamma   90.00
#
_symmetry.space_group_name_H-M   'P 1'
#
loop_
_entity.id
_entity.type
_entity.pdbx_description
1 polymer ?
#
loop_
_entity_poly.entity_id
_entity_poly.type
_entity_poly.pdbx_seq_one_letter_code
_entity_poly.pdbx_strand_id
1 'polypeptide(L)'
;KYYYRQQPLSKQTQVFNPFYEKSLRRMYNSYEIAVPVKDVKSTINPYHNLKNNDLVILISPNETILGHTIEFIGGKNGTKDLPAVTSAMRARSSIGRIGVTVCKCAGWGDIGYVNRWTMEISNDSSSTVALPIGLRVAQIIFYESSAVEKEDRYADKGGKYQSKSSLEALKKAWKPENMLPKLYMDKDLGHFSEYNNH
;
A
#
# COMPACT_ATOMS: atom_id res chain seq x y z
N LYS A 1 2.22 -10.20 5.82
CA LYS A 1 1.19 -11.20 6.20
C LYS A 1 -0.12 -10.55 6.65
N TYR A 2 -0.07 -9.31 7.14
CA TYR A 2 -1.25 -8.54 7.48
C TYR A 2 -1.78 -7.85 6.22
N TYR A 3 -3.09 -7.68 6.12
CA TYR A 3 -3.73 -6.93 5.03
C TYR A 3 -5.07 -6.38 5.51
N TYR A 4 -5.60 -5.36 4.86
CA TYR A 4 -6.98 -4.90 5.07
C TYR A 4 -7.82 -5.20 3.84
N ARG A 5 -9.04 -5.72 4.02
CA ARG A 5 -10.02 -5.79 2.92
C ARG A 5 -10.75 -4.47 2.82
N GLN A 6 -10.96 -3.99 1.59
CA GLN A 6 -11.85 -2.87 1.34
C GLN A 6 -13.29 -3.37 1.41
N GLN A 7 -13.95 -3.12 2.54
CA GLN A 7 -15.33 -3.57 2.75
C GLN A 7 -16.31 -2.66 2.02
N PRO A 8 -17.30 -3.21 1.30
CA PRO A 8 -18.39 -2.40 0.78
C PRO A 8 -19.15 -1.78 1.97
N LEU A 9 -19.42 -0.47 1.90
CA LEU A 9 -20.33 0.15 2.86
C LEU A 9 -21.71 -0.44 2.58
N SER A 10 -22.28 -1.14 3.57
CA SER A 10 -23.45 -2.01 3.47
C SER A 10 -24.76 -1.33 3.03
N LYS A 11 -24.73 -0.04 2.67
CA LYS A 11 -25.85 0.72 2.11
C LYS A 11 -25.35 1.53 0.92
N GLN A 12 -25.87 1.19 -0.26
CA GLN A 12 -25.64 1.89 -1.54
C GLN A 12 -26.00 3.39 -1.51
N THR A 13 -26.62 3.88 -0.43
CA THR A 13 -27.08 5.27 -0.25
C THR A 13 -26.12 6.17 0.51
N GLN A 14 -24.93 5.71 0.92
CA GLN A 14 -23.95 6.57 1.60
C GLN A 14 -22.77 6.88 0.69
N VAL A 15 -22.65 8.15 0.29
CA VAL A 15 -21.42 8.69 -0.29
C VAL A 15 -20.27 8.42 0.67
N PHE A 16 -19.25 7.71 0.22
CA PHE A 16 -18.05 7.52 1.01
C PHE A 16 -17.31 8.86 1.12
N ASN A 17 -17.12 9.34 2.33
CA ASN A 17 -16.27 10.50 2.60
C ASN A 17 -14.87 10.03 3.00
N PRO A 18 -13.88 10.03 2.08
CA PRO A 18 -12.50 9.63 2.39
C PRO A 18 -11.78 10.62 3.30
N PHE A 19 -12.31 11.83 3.47
CA PHE A 19 -11.73 12.89 4.30
C PHE A 19 -12.20 12.83 5.76
N TYR A 20 -13.01 11.84 6.12
CA TYR A 20 -13.41 11.58 7.50
C TYR A 20 -12.81 10.27 8.01
N GLU A 21 -12.00 10.36 9.06
CA GLU A 21 -11.28 9.20 9.61
C GLU A 21 -12.23 8.03 9.96
N LYS A 22 -13.40 8.30 10.56
CA LYS A 22 -14.33 7.22 10.91
C LYS A 22 -14.91 6.53 9.68
N SER A 23 -15.11 7.23 8.57
CA SER A 23 -15.55 6.63 7.30
C SER A 23 -14.49 5.69 6.74
N LEU A 24 -13.22 6.10 6.71
CA LEU A 24 -12.10 5.25 6.29
C LEU A 24 -11.98 4.01 7.19
N ARG A 25 -12.12 4.18 8.51
CA ARG A 25 -12.09 3.06 9.46
C ARG A 25 -13.27 2.11 9.28
N ARG A 26 -14.45 2.56 8.83
CA ARG A 26 -15.55 1.66 8.48
C ARG A 26 -15.22 0.80 7.25
N MET A 27 -14.59 1.40 6.24
CA MET A 27 -14.16 0.69 5.03
C MET A 27 -13.03 -0.31 5.33
N TYR A 28 -12.07 0.07 6.18
CA TYR A 28 -10.94 -0.75 6.60
C TYR A 28 -11.00 -1.07 8.09
N ASN A 29 -12.04 -1.81 8.49
CA ASN A 29 -12.41 -2.05 9.89
C ASN A 29 -11.30 -2.71 10.73
N SER A 30 -10.73 -3.80 10.24
CA SER A 30 -9.70 -4.57 10.92
C SER A 30 -8.74 -5.16 9.90
N TYR A 31 -7.48 -5.33 10.29
CA TYR A 31 -6.57 -6.11 9.48
C TYR A 31 -6.90 -7.60 9.64
N GLU A 32 -6.66 -8.35 8.58
CA GLU A 32 -6.69 -9.79 8.55
C GLU A 32 -5.27 -10.33 8.43
N ILE A 33 -5.12 -11.64 8.66
CA ILE A 33 -3.84 -12.34 8.59
C ILE A 33 -3.96 -13.42 7.52
N ALA A 34 -2.94 -13.52 6.66
CA ALA A 34 -2.84 -14.58 5.66
C ALA A 34 -2.97 -15.97 6.30
N VAL A 35 -3.68 -16.87 5.61
CA VAL A 35 -4.00 -18.21 6.09
C VAL A 35 -3.06 -19.24 5.47
N PRO A 36 -2.75 -20.36 6.14
CA PRO A 36 -1.93 -21.40 5.54
C PRO A 36 -2.72 -22.15 4.47
N VAL A 37 -2.05 -22.61 3.42
CA VAL A 37 -2.65 -23.32 2.28
C VAL A 37 -3.50 -24.51 2.71
N LYS A 38 -3.07 -25.27 3.73
CA LYS A 38 -3.82 -26.43 4.25
C LYS A 38 -5.22 -26.09 4.79
N ASP A 39 -5.44 -24.84 5.19
CA ASP A 39 -6.73 -24.38 5.73
C ASP A 39 -7.64 -23.85 4.60
N VAL A 40 -7.14 -23.73 3.38
CA VAL A 40 -7.92 -23.27 2.23
C VAL A 40 -8.50 -24.45 1.47
N LYS A 41 -9.83 -24.46 1.33
CA LYS A 41 -10.56 -25.47 0.56
C LYS A 41 -10.76 -24.98 -0.87
N SER A 42 -10.29 -25.75 -1.85
CA SER A 42 -10.51 -25.52 -3.28
C SER A 42 -10.94 -26.82 -3.94
N THR A 43 -12.04 -26.77 -4.71
CA THR A 43 -12.57 -27.92 -5.46
C THR A 43 -12.07 -27.97 -6.91
N ILE A 44 -11.53 -26.86 -7.41
CA ILE A 44 -11.22 -26.67 -8.83
C ILE A 44 -9.71 -26.75 -9.11
N ASN A 45 -8.86 -26.36 -8.15
CA ASN A 45 -7.41 -26.34 -8.36
C ASN A 45 -6.63 -26.82 -7.13
N PRO A 46 -5.71 -27.80 -7.28
CA PRO A 46 -4.69 -28.09 -6.29
C PRO A 46 -3.75 -26.89 -6.16
N TYR A 47 -3.26 -26.60 -4.96
CA TYR A 47 -2.23 -25.58 -4.71
C TYR A 47 -0.83 -26.07 -5.14
N HIS A 48 -0.69 -26.46 -6.42
CA HIS A 48 0.58 -26.90 -6.98
C HIS A 48 1.66 -25.85 -6.77
N ASN A 49 2.86 -26.31 -6.42
CA ASN A 49 4.03 -25.48 -6.07
C ASN A 49 3.88 -24.66 -4.78
N LEU A 50 2.83 -24.87 -3.99
CA LEU A 50 2.69 -24.33 -2.63
C LEU A 50 2.65 -25.48 -1.62
N LYS A 51 3.31 -25.28 -0.49
CA LYS A 51 3.33 -26.22 0.63
C LYS A 51 2.16 -25.92 1.58
N ASN A 52 1.72 -26.94 2.31
CA ASN A 52 0.61 -26.84 3.28
C ASN A 52 0.74 -25.70 4.30
N ASN A 53 1.97 -25.34 4.70
CA ASN A 53 2.23 -24.29 5.68
C ASN A 53 2.58 -22.93 5.04
N ASP A 54 2.63 -22.84 3.71
CA ASP A 54 2.81 -21.55 3.03
C ASP A 54 1.57 -20.69 3.30
N LEU A 55 1.78 -19.40 3.53
CA LEU A 55 0.69 -18.45 3.78
C LEU A 55 0.19 -17.85 2.48
N VAL A 56 -1.12 -17.76 2.31
CA VAL A 56 -1.78 -17.14 1.16
C VAL A 56 -2.81 -16.11 1.60
N ILE A 57 -2.99 -15.09 0.77
CA ILE A 57 -4.12 -14.16 0.84
C ILE A 57 -5.06 -14.52 -0.30
N LEU A 58 -6.31 -14.83 0.02
CA LEU A 58 -7.35 -15.07 -0.97
C LEU A 58 -8.00 -13.75 -1.32
N ILE A 59 -7.98 -13.41 -2.61
CA ILE A 59 -8.57 -12.18 -3.14
C ILE A 59 -9.69 -12.60 -4.08
N SER A 60 -10.93 -12.29 -3.70
CA SER A 60 -12.14 -12.61 -4.47
C SER A 60 -12.21 -11.78 -5.76
N PRO A 61 -12.99 -12.20 -6.77
CA PRO A 61 -13.23 -11.38 -7.96
C PRO A 61 -13.76 -9.99 -7.59
N ASN A 62 -13.23 -8.95 -8.22
CA ASN A 62 -13.53 -7.53 -7.99
C ASN A 62 -13.21 -7.01 -6.58
N GLU A 63 -12.46 -7.76 -5.79
CA GLU A 63 -12.04 -7.34 -4.47
C GLU A 63 -10.77 -6.50 -4.53
N THR A 64 -10.69 -5.49 -3.66
CA THR A 64 -9.47 -4.73 -3.40
C THR A 64 -9.04 -4.89 -1.95
N ILE A 65 -7.75 -5.12 -1.73
CA ILE A 65 -7.13 -5.16 -0.42
C ILE A 65 -5.98 -4.15 -0.33
N LEU A 66 -5.66 -3.70 0.88
CA LEU A 66 -4.40 -3.05 1.19
C LEU A 66 -3.42 -4.10 1.70
N GLY A 67 -2.38 -4.36 0.91
CA GLY A 67 -1.23 -5.17 1.30
C GLY A 67 -0.01 -4.30 1.61
N HIS A 68 1.08 -4.93 2.02
CA HIS A 68 2.35 -4.23 2.25
C HIS A 68 3.55 -5.06 1.77
N THR A 69 4.64 -4.39 1.39
CA THR A 69 5.91 -5.07 1.07
C THR A 69 6.48 -5.78 2.29
N ILE A 70 7.28 -6.83 2.07
CA ILE A 70 8.03 -7.49 3.14
C ILE A 70 9.21 -6.61 3.56
N GLU A 71 9.75 -5.88 2.60
CA GLU A 71 10.92 -5.03 2.65
C GLU A 71 10.57 -3.63 3.13
N PHE A 72 11.54 -2.97 3.77
CA PHE A 72 11.55 -1.52 3.98
C PHE A 72 12.37 -0.90 2.85
N ILE A 73 11.72 -0.14 1.98
CA ILE A 73 12.32 0.38 0.75
C ILE A 73 12.02 1.88 0.65
N GLY A 74 12.94 2.63 0.05
CA GLY A 74 12.64 3.97 -0.44
C GLY A 74 13.87 4.81 -0.69
N GLY A 75 13.64 6.11 -0.83
CA GLY A 75 14.63 7.10 -1.25
C GLY A 75 15.30 7.82 -0.08
N LYS A 76 16.53 8.28 -0.27
CA LYS A 76 17.22 9.17 0.69
C LYS A 76 17.26 10.60 0.14
N ASN A 77 17.31 11.58 1.05
CA ASN A 77 17.34 13.02 0.72
C ASN A 77 18.61 13.50 -0.01
N GLY A 78 19.58 12.61 -0.24
CA GLY A 78 20.92 12.99 -0.66
C GLY A 78 21.77 13.53 0.49
N THR A 79 23.04 13.72 0.22
CA THR A 79 24.03 14.37 1.09
C THR A 79 24.85 15.33 0.24
N LYS A 80 25.82 16.03 0.83
CA LYS A 80 26.74 16.88 0.06
C LYS A 80 27.45 16.10 -1.06
N ASP A 81 27.72 14.82 -0.83
CA ASP A 81 28.53 13.97 -1.70
C ASP A 81 27.73 12.94 -2.51
N LEU A 82 26.39 12.88 -2.31
CA LEU A 82 25.53 11.89 -2.97
C LEU A 82 24.19 12.53 -3.36
N PRO A 83 23.66 12.25 -4.56
CA PRO A 83 22.39 12.79 -4.99
C PRO A 83 21.23 12.25 -4.14
N ALA A 84 20.09 12.96 -4.18
CA ALA A 84 18.86 12.41 -3.65
C ALA A 84 18.36 11.29 -4.55
N VAL A 85 17.55 10.41 -3.97
CA VAL A 85 16.92 9.32 -4.69
C VAL A 85 15.44 9.34 -4.39
N THR A 86 14.63 9.26 -5.43
CA THR A 86 13.20 8.92 -5.36
C THR A 86 12.99 7.51 -5.91
N SER A 87 11.80 6.97 -5.72
CA SER A 87 11.50 5.59 -6.08
C SER A 87 10.10 5.49 -6.66
N ALA A 88 9.90 4.57 -7.60
CA ALA A 88 8.59 4.25 -8.13
C ALA A 88 8.32 2.74 -8.09
N MET A 89 7.16 2.35 -7.60
CA MET A 89 6.69 0.98 -7.64
C MET A 89 5.98 0.67 -8.97
N ARG A 90 6.30 -0.48 -9.55
CA ARG A 90 5.62 -1.02 -10.74
C ARG A 90 5.25 -2.48 -10.50
N ALA A 91 4.02 -2.86 -10.84
CA ALA A 91 3.61 -4.26 -10.81
C ALA A 91 4.47 -5.11 -11.74
N ARG A 92 4.72 -6.38 -11.38
CA ARG A 92 5.33 -7.33 -12.31
C ARG A 92 4.33 -7.71 -13.40
N SER A 93 4.78 -7.71 -14.65
CA SER A 93 3.92 -8.03 -15.81
C SER A 93 3.17 -9.37 -15.67
N SER A 94 3.80 -10.40 -15.10
CA SER A 94 3.13 -11.69 -14.86
C SER A 94 1.97 -11.60 -13.87
N ILE A 95 2.02 -10.69 -12.90
CA ILE A 95 0.93 -10.46 -11.94
C ILE A 95 -0.23 -9.75 -12.65
N GLY A 96 0.08 -8.72 -13.46
CA GLY A 96 -0.93 -8.06 -14.30
C GLY A 96 -1.61 -9.02 -15.28
N ARG A 97 -0.86 -9.96 -15.88
CA ARG A 97 -1.39 -10.93 -16.85
C ARG A 97 -2.37 -11.95 -16.27
N ILE A 98 -2.35 -12.19 -14.96
CA ILE A 98 -3.36 -13.03 -14.27
C ILE A 98 -4.56 -12.22 -13.78
N GLY A 99 -4.69 -10.95 -14.18
CA GLY A 99 -5.76 -10.06 -13.75
C GLY A 99 -5.59 -9.56 -12.32
N VAL A 100 -4.37 -9.60 -11.76
CA VAL A 100 -4.09 -8.99 -10.46
C VAL A 100 -3.35 -7.68 -10.68
N THR A 101 -3.94 -6.60 -10.20
CA THR A 101 -3.32 -5.28 -10.22
C THR A 101 -2.66 -5.03 -8.87
N VAL A 102 -1.45 -4.47 -8.88
CA VAL A 102 -0.70 -4.08 -7.69
C VAL A 102 -0.28 -2.63 -7.88
N CYS A 103 -0.54 -1.77 -6.89
CA CYS A 103 -0.17 -0.36 -6.92
C CYS A 103 -0.87 0.35 -8.10
N LYS A 104 -2.19 0.57 -7.98
CA LYS A 104 -3.06 1.05 -9.07
C LYS A 104 -2.53 2.31 -9.75
N CYS A 105 -2.40 3.40 -8.99
CA CYS A 105 -2.00 4.71 -9.51
C CYS A 105 -1.01 5.47 -8.63
N ALA A 106 -0.94 5.16 -7.33
CA ALA A 106 -0.03 5.80 -6.39
C ALA A 106 1.29 5.02 -6.27
N GLY A 107 2.09 5.04 -7.35
CA GLY A 107 3.37 4.33 -7.39
C GLY A 107 4.60 5.17 -7.09
N TRP A 108 4.47 6.49 -6.93
CA TRP A 108 5.60 7.37 -6.69
C TRP A 108 5.90 7.51 -5.21
N GLY A 109 7.18 7.39 -4.83
CA GLY A 109 7.65 7.50 -3.46
C GLY A 109 8.45 8.78 -3.28
N ASP A 110 8.00 9.61 -2.37
CA ASP A 110 8.65 10.88 -2.05
C ASP A 110 10.11 10.71 -1.62
N ILE A 111 10.93 11.70 -1.94
CA ILE A 111 12.33 11.71 -1.52
C ILE A 111 12.40 11.71 0.02
N GLY A 112 13.20 10.80 0.57
CA GLY A 112 13.34 10.63 2.01
C GLY A 112 12.32 9.68 2.66
N TYR A 113 11.32 9.22 1.91
CA TYR A 113 10.42 8.16 2.35
C TYR A 113 11.14 6.81 2.27
N VAL A 114 11.18 6.09 3.39
CA VAL A 114 11.69 4.73 3.56
C VAL A 114 10.78 4.00 4.54
N ASN A 115 9.91 3.11 4.03
CA ASN A 115 9.06 2.29 4.88
C ASN A 115 8.65 1.00 4.15
N ARG A 116 7.80 0.17 4.77
CA ARG A 116 7.02 -0.80 4.00
C ARG A 116 6.02 -0.05 3.13
N TRP A 117 6.01 -0.37 1.85
CA TRP A 117 5.11 0.24 0.90
C TRP A 117 3.75 -0.43 0.99
N THR A 118 2.72 0.37 1.19
CA THR A 118 1.34 -0.08 1.04
C THR A 118 1.05 -0.28 -0.43
N MET A 119 0.35 -1.36 -0.77
CA MET A 119 -0.06 -1.69 -2.13
C MET A 119 -1.57 -1.84 -2.15
N GLU A 120 -2.25 -1.11 -3.03
CA GLU A 120 -3.62 -1.47 -3.41
C GLU A 120 -3.52 -2.68 -4.34
N ILE A 121 -3.99 -3.83 -3.88
CA ILE A 121 -4.00 -5.08 -4.65
C ILE A 121 -5.45 -5.38 -5.01
N SER A 122 -5.74 -5.46 -6.29
CA SER A 122 -7.07 -5.79 -6.80
C SER A 122 -7.04 -7.05 -7.64
N ASN A 123 -8.09 -7.84 -7.53
CA ASN A 123 -8.33 -8.97 -8.42
C ASN A 123 -9.39 -8.58 -9.44
N ASP A 124 -8.94 -8.24 -10.64
CA ASP A 124 -9.77 -7.86 -11.77
C ASP A 124 -10.14 -9.08 -12.63
N SER A 125 -9.74 -10.30 -12.22
CA SER A 125 -10.15 -11.55 -12.85
C SER A 125 -11.50 -12.04 -12.34
N SER A 126 -12.08 -13.02 -13.04
CA SER A 126 -13.35 -13.66 -12.67
C SER A 126 -13.22 -14.79 -11.63
N SER A 127 -12.00 -15.08 -11.16
CA SER A 127 -11.71 -16.20 -10.25
C SER A 127 -11.00 -15.73 -8.99
N THR A 128 -11.24 -16.36 -7.84
CA THR A 128 -10.47 -16.07 -6.62
C THR A 128 -9.00 -16.41 -6.85
N VAL A 129 -8.12 -15.45 -6.59
CA VAL A 129 -6.67 -15.64 -6.68
C VAL A 129 -6.11 -15.87 -5.28
N ALA A 130 -5.36 -16.95 -5.13
CA ALA A 130 -4.53 -17.16 -3.95
C ALA A 130 -3.16 -16.52 -4.17
N LEU A 131 -2.87 -15.44 -3.43
CA LEU A 131 -1.61 -14.71 -3.49
C LEU A 131 -0.66 -15.19 -2.38
N PRO A 132 0.42 -15.93 -2.68
CA PRO A 132 1.34 -16.42 -1.68
C PRO A 132 2.17 -15.30 -1.05
N ILE A 133 2.34 -15.34 0.28
CA ILE A 133 3.24 -14.44 1.00
C ILE A 133 4.68 -14.76 0.61
N GLY A 134 5.43 -13.74 0.19
CA GLY A 134 6.81 -13.88 -0.29
C GLY A 134 6.92 -13.95 -1.81
N LEU A 135 5.80 -14.05 -2.54
CA LEU A 135 5.82 -13.87 -3.98
C LEU A 135 6.26 -12.44 -4.31
N ARG A 136 7.22 -12.30 -5.24
CA ARG A 136 7.55 -11.00 -5.80
C ARG A 136 6.34 -10.51 -6.60
N VAL A 137 5.69 -9.44 -6.16
CA VAL A 137 4.49 -8.91 -6.83
C VAL A 137 4.74 -7.64 -7.64
N ALA A 138 5.75 -6.88 -7.24
CA ALA A 138 6.15 -5.62 -7.84
C ALA A 138 7.67 -5.49 -7.90
N GLN A 139 8.14 -4.40 -8.50
CA GLN A 139 9.52 -3.97 -8.52
C GLN A 139 9.58 -2.48 -8.17
N ILE A 140 10.70 -2.06 -7.59
CA ILE A 140 10.98 -0.65 -7.31
C ILE A 140 12.05 -0.18 -8.30
N ILE A 141 11.77 0.94 -8.95
CA ILE A 141 12.70 1.66 -9.82
C ILE A 141 13.18 2.89 -9.05
N PHE A 142 14.48 3.15 -9.04
CA PHE A 142 15.06 4.32 -8.39
C PHE A 142 15.41 5.37 -9.44
N TYR A 143 15.11 6.63 -9.12
CA TYR A 143 15.48 7.78 -9.95
C TYR A 143 16.36 8.71 -9.12
N GLU A 144 17.44 9.17 -9.75
CA GLU A 144 18.28 10.20 -9.18
C GLU A 144 17.58 11.56 -9.22
N SER A 145 17.80 12.37 -8.19
CA SER A 145 17.30 13.73 -8.11
C SER A 145 18.31 14.63 -7.40
N SER A 146 18.14 15.94 -7.55
CA SER A 146 18.90 16.92 -6.80
C SER A 146 18.66 16.76 -5.30
N ALA A 147 19.69 17.05 -4.49
CA ALA A 147 19.57 17.03 -3.04
C ALA A 147 18.40 17.91 -2.58
N VAL A 148 17.68 17.45 -1.55
CA VAL A 148 16.49 18.15 -1.03
C VAL A 148 16.88 18.95 0.22
N GLU A 149 16.55 20.24 0.19
CA GLU A 149 16.72 21.16 1.32
C GLU A 149 15.97 20.65 2.55
N LYS A 150 16.44 21.03 3.74
CA LYS A 150 15.96 20.44 5.00
C LYS A 150 14.47 20.64 5.18
N GLU A 151 13.96 21.81 4.81
CA GLU A 151 12.56 22.24 4.91
C GLU A 151 11.65 21.43 3.96
N ASP A 152 12.22 20.83 2.92
CA ASP A 152 11.49 20.07 1.90
C ASP A 152 11.49 18.55 2.12
N ARG A 153 12.19 18.08 3.16
CA ARG A 153 12.28 16.65 3.47
C ARG A 153 10.94 16.09 3.91
N TYR A 154 10.61 14.89 3.44
CA TYR A 154 9.34 14.22 3.71
C TYR A 154 8.97 14.16 5.20
N ALA A 155 9.91 13.75 6.05
CA ALA A 155 9.68 13.62 7.50
C ALA A 155 9.49 14.99 8.17
N ASP A 156 10.22 16.01 7.72
CA ASP A 156 10.21 17.36 8.30
C ASP A 156 8.94 18.13 7.88
N LYS A 157 8.37 17.83 6.70
CA LYS A 157 7.07 18.37 6.22
C LYS A 157 5.83 17.77 6.88
N GLY A 158 6.00 16.91 7.89
CA GLY A 158 4.89 16.20 8.54
C GLY A 158 4.35 15.06 7.68
N GLY A 159 5.23 14.33 6.99
CA GLY A 159 4.87 13.19 6.15
C GLY A 159 3.94 12.21 6.87
N LYS A 160 2.77 11.96 6.26
CA LYS A 160 1.67 11.19 6.88
C LYS A 160 2.07 9.75 7.22
N TYR A 161 3.06 9.19 6.52
CA TYR A 161 3.41 7.77 6.56
C TYR A 161 4.80 7.48 7.15
N GLN A 162 5.54 8.51 7.57
CA GLN A 162 6.86 8.36 8.20
C GLN A 162 7.21 9.56 9.08
N SER A 163 7.53 9.29 10.35
CA SER A 163 7.95 10.30 11.32
C SER A 163 9.36 10.07 11.88
N LYS A 164 10.05 9.01 11.43
CA LYS A 164 11.40 8.65 11.87
C LYS A 164 12.31 8.43 10.67
N SER A 165 13.61 8.66 10.84
CA SER A 165 14.60 8.52 9.77
C SER A 165 15.47 7.26 9.89
N SER A 166 15.64 6.69 11.08
CA SER A 166 16.43 5.48 11.28
C SER A 166 15.63 4.21 10.95
N LEU A 167 16.19 3.31 10.15
CA LEU A 167 15.55 2.05 9.75
C LEU A 167 15.12 1.18 10.95
N GLU A 168 15.94 1.10 12.00
CA GLU A 168 15.60 0.29 13.18
C GLU A 168 14.40 0.84 13.94
N ALA A 169 14.31 2.16 14.11
CA ALA A 169 13.14 2.76 14.74
C ALA A 169 11.88 2.68 13.87
N LEU A 170 12.02 2.64 12.53
CA LEU A 170 10.92 2.42 11.61
C LEU A 170 10.40 0.99 11.70
N LYS A 171 11.29 -0.01 11.68
CA LYS A 171 10.94 -1.43 11.88
C LYS A 171 10.21 -1.65 13.19
N LYS A 172 10.69 -1.04 14.28
CA LYS A 172 10.07 -1.17 15.62
C LYS A 172 8.71 -0.45 15.71
N ALA A 173 8.53 0.66 14.99
CA ALA A 173 7.30 1.45 15.05
C ALA A 173 6.23 0.99 14.07
N TRP A 174 6.59 0.19 13.05
CA TRP A 174 5.65 -0.22 12.02
C TRP A 174 4.55 -1.12 12.59
N LYS A 175 3.32 -0.81 12.22
CA LYS A 175 2.12 -1.57 12.57
C LYS A 175 1.17 -1.62 11.37
N PRO A 176 0.28 -2.63 11.27
CA PRO A 176 -0.63 -2.76 10.13
C PRO A 176 -1.43 -1.48 9.85
N GLU A 177 -1.83 -0.74 10.87
CA GLU A 177 -2.59 0.51 10.75
C GLU A 177 -1.84 1.61 9.99
N ASN A 178 -0.52 1.49 9.80
CA ASN A 178 0.24 2.40 8.95
C ASN A 178 -0.11 2.27 7.46
N MET A 179 -0.76 1.17 7.04
CA MET A 179 -1.29 1.02 5.68
C MET A 179 -2.51 1.93 5.42
N LEU A 180 -3.22 2.35 6.46
CA LEU A 180 -4.49 3.04 6.28
C LEU A 180 -4.30 4.42 5.65
N PRO A 181 -5.14 4.80 4.67
CA PRO A 181 -5.13 6.14 4.09
C PRO A 181 -5.40 7.21 5.16
N LYS A 182 -4.77 8.37 5.02
CA LYS A 182 -4.89 9.51 5.95
C LYS A 182 -5.31 10.80 5.23
N LEU A 183 -6.28 10.68 4.32
CA LEU A 183 -6.78 11.82 3.54
C LEU A 183 -7.46 12.88 4.42
N TYR A 184 -7.96 12.52 5.60
CA TYR A 184 -8.44 13.48 6.61
C TYR A 184 -7.35 14.40 7.19
N MET A 185 -6.07 14.11 6.93
CA MET A 185 -4.93 14.95 7.30
C MET A 185 -4.39 15.72 6.08
N ASP A 186 -5.12 15.77 4.98
CA ASP A 186 -4.66 16.52 3.80
C ASP A 186 -4.66 18.03 4.05
N LYS A 187 -3.65 18.70 3.52
CA LYS A 187 -3.45 20.14 3.67
C LYS A 187 -4.41 20.93 2.80
N ASP A 188 -4.92 20.30 1.74
CA ASP A 188 -5.83 20.92 0.78
C ASP A 188 -7.26 21.05 1.32
N LEU A 189 -7.59 20.38 2.44
CA LEU A 189 -8.95 20.37 2.99
C LEU A 189 -9.38 21.75 3.51
N GLY A 190 -10.62 22.12 3.21
CA GLY A 190 -11.25 23.36 3.72
C GLY A 190 -11.11 24.57 2.80
N HIS A 191 -10.28 24.49 1.75
CA HIS A 191 -9.99 25.61 0.84
C HIS A 191 -10.72 25.53 -0.51
N PHE A 192 -11.56 24.51 -0.72
CA PHE A 192 -12.15 24.25 -2.04
C PHE A 192 -13.13 25.33 -2.53
N SER A 193 -13.78 26.04 -1.61
CA SER A 193 -14.75 27.10 -1.99
C SER A 193 -14.09 28.31 -2.65
N GLU A 194 -12.78 28.49 -2.47
CA GLU A 194 -12.00 29.58 -3.09
C GLU A 194 -12.02 29.47 -4.63
N TYR A 195 -12.16 28.26 -5.17
CA TYR A 195 -12.22 28.01 -6.61
C TYR A 195 -13.60 28.22 -7.24
N ASN A 196 -14.66 28.50 -6.46
CA ASN A 196 -16.02 28.64 -6.99
C ASN A 196 -16.24 29.95 -7.76
N ASN A 197 -15.35 30.93 -7.59
CA ASN A 197 -15.47 32.28 -8.16
C ASN A 197 -14.53 32.52 -9.36
N HIS A 198 -13.97 31.45 -9.93
CA HIS A 198 -13.15 31.45 -11.14
C HIS A 198 -13.88 30.70 -12.26
#